data_AF-A0A820U6V9-F1
#
_entry.id   AF-A0A820U6V9-F1
#
_cell.length_a   1.000
_cell.length_b   1.000
_cell.length_c   1.000
_cell.angle_alpha   90.00
_cell.angle_beta   90.00
_cell.angle_gamma   90.00
#
_symmetry.space_group_name_H-M   'P 1'
#
loop_
_entity.id
_entity.type
_entity.pdbx_description
1 polymer ?
#
loop_
_entity_poly.entity_id
_entity_poly.type
_entity_poly.pdbx_seq_one_letter_code
_entity_poly.pdbx_strand_id
1 'polypeptide(L)'
;MFLSKFLKQRCLTPSYILFNVSRTLQYQTSAKKSTEIYPKQNRKPKFDAINFEDSLKPYAEDLTLENQHEKLSNLILPLSNHSYNEQLKIKQDIIEQAFDQIGRAILWDKRVDSQVLKYVEFQQGNFCHVESIIPSPIIDHYRCKDDLSCGYGVDGQKTVGFYINPRNSKKSPNTLCVPPIYLKSMKPKHVLVVKHFDQFLKQHPLSVCENTNILKKDQYWRSITLKSNEQDDLMMTVVVHPQSLSKNEIDQMKKDLLNYFIDGSGRECEINSIYVQTCAQNRCISEENPFELIYGNEFLYEIYNEKKFRISPESLLQVNQKAAELVYTTTLKHAQIDENTIVLDIGSGIGKKYT
;
A
#
# COMPACT_ATOMS: atom_id res chain seq x y z
N MET A 1 -33.95 11.25 -10.48
CA MET A 1 -34.83 10.24 -11.10
C MET A 1 -34.72 10.43 -12.61
N PHE A 2 -34.39 9.38 -13.39
CA PHE A 2 -33.97 9.37 -14.81
C PHE A 2 -32.46 9.48 -15.09
N LEU A 3 -31.75 8.39 -14.81
CA LEU A 3 -30.53 8.02 -15.55
C LEU A 3 -30.40 6.49 -15.55
N SER A 4 -31.48 5.82 -15.97
CA SER A 4 -31.57 4.34 -16.06
C SER A 4 -31.60 3.81 -17.49
N LYS A 5 -31.29 4.60 -18.52
CA LYS A 5 -31.30 4.13 -19.91
C LYS A 5 -30.25 4.86 -20.74
N PHE A 6 -29.05 4.30 -20.85
CA PHE A 6 -28.26 4.24 -22.09
C PHE A 6 -26.97 3.42 -21.84
N LEU A 7 -27.13 2.12 -21.62
CA LEU A 7 -26.03 1.14 -21.70
C LEU A 7 -26.36 0.15 -22.80
N LYS A 8 -25.89 0.43 -24.02
CA LYS A 8 -25.65 -0.57 -25.07
C LYS A 8 -24.63 0.02 -26.06
N GLN A 9 -23.36 -0.29 -25.86
CA GLN A 9 -22.50 -0.84 -26.93
C GLN A 9 -21.15 -1.27 -26.39
N ARG A 10 -20.77 -2.49 -26.80
CA ARG A 10 -19.44 -3.08 -26.70
C ARG A 10 -18.44 -2.22 -27.47
N CYS A 11 -17.22 -2.08 -26.96
CA CYS A 11 -16.02 -2.09 -27.80
C CYS A 11 -14.80 -2.59 -27.02
N LEU A 12 -13.99 -3.37 -27.72
CA LEU A 12 -12.76 -4.05 -27.34
C LEU A 12 -11.60 -3.05 -27.10
N THR A 13 -10.57 -3.50 -26.39
CA THR A 13 -9.27 -2.84 -26.09
C THR A 13 -8.49 -2.39 -27.36
N PRO A 14 -7.33 -1.66 -27.31
CA PRO A 14 -6.49 -1.25 -26.17
C PRO A 14 -5.96 0.22 -26.16
N SER A 15 -5.38 0.62 -25.02
CA SER A 15 -4.29 1.61 -24.82
C SER A 15 -4.41 3.03 -25.39
N TYR A 16 -4.83 4.01 -24.57
CA TYR A 16 -4.38 5.41 -24.71
C TYR A 16 -4.24 6.11 -23.35
N ILE A 17 -3.05 6.68 -23.11
CA ILE A 17 -2.81 7.74 -22.12
C ILE A 17 -3.39 9.02 -22.73
N LEU A 18 -4.39 9.64 -22.08
CA LEU A 18 -4.95 10.91 -22.50
C LEU A 18 -4.15 12.06 -21.88
N PHE A 19 -3.42 12.80 -22.72
CA PHE A 19 -3.08 14.19 -22.43
C PHE A 19 -4.25 15.06 -22.89
N ASN A 20 -4.84 15.82 -21.96
CA ASN A 20 -5.82 16.84 -22.32
C ASN A 20 -5.07 18.07 -22.84
N VAL A 21 -4.84 18.14 -24.15
CA VAL A 21 -4.30 19.34 -24.81
C VAL A 21 -5.47 20.23 -25.21
N SER A 22 -5.99 20.98 -24.23
CA SER A 22 -7.01 22.01 -24.48
C SER A 22 -6.53 23.35 -23.95
N ARG A 23 -5.53 23.93 -24.62
CA ARG A 23 -5.32 25.38 -24.76
C ARG A 23 -4.19 25.67 -25.74
N THR A 24 -4.57 26.07 -26.94
CA THR A 24 -3.67 26.66 -27.93
C THR A 24 -3.21 28.03 -27.41
N LEU A 25 -2.07 28.08 -26.72
CA LEU A 25 -1.38 29.34 -26.48
C LEU A 25 -0.73 29.78 -27.81
N GLN A 26 -1.33 30.76 -28.48
CA GLN A 26 -0.68 31.47 -29.58
C GLN A 26 0.50 32.27 -29.01
N TYR A 27 1.68 31.66 -28.99
CA TYR A 27 2.92 32.41 -28.73
C TYR A 27 3.33 33.16 -29.99
N GLN A 28 3.20 34.49 -29.96
CA GLN A 28 3.82 35.37 -30.93
C GLN A 28 5.35 35.22 -30.84
N THR A 29 5.96 34.81 -31.94
CA THR A 29 7.40 34.62 -32.08
C THR A 29 8.12 35.96 -32.19
N SER A 30 8.76 36.41 -31.11
CA SER A 30 9.91 37.31 -31.22
C SER A 30 11.17 36.49 -30.98
N ALA A 31 11.71 35.91 -32.05
CA ALA A 31 12.93 35.12 -32.02
C ALA A 31 14.13 36.04 -31.70
N LYS A 32 14.60 36.04 -30.46
CA LYS A 32 16.02 36.31 -30.17
C LYS A 32 16.75 34.98 -30.20
N LYS A 33 17.73 34.85 -31.10
CA LYS A 33 18.65 33.72 -31.20
C LYS A 33 19.30 33.47 -29.84
N SER A 34 18.79 32.52 -29.07
CA SER A 34 19.51 31.95 -27.94
C SER A 34 20.49 30.92 -28.51
N THR A 35 21.77 31.22 -28.31
CA THR A 35 22.94 30.35 -28.52
C THR A 35 22.69 28.93 -28.01
N GLU A 36 23.21 27.91 -28.73
CA GLU A 36 23.20 26.50 -28.33
C GLU A 36 23.80 26.34 -26.91
N ILE A 37 22.97 26.12 -25.89
CA ILE A 37 23.42 25.97 -24.48
C ILE A 37 23.54 24.50 -24.06
N TYR A 38 23.03 23.55 -24.83
CA TYR A 38 23.22 22.12 -24.55
C TYR A 38 24.30 21.51 -25.44
N PRO A 39 25.41 20.98 -24.88
CA PRO A 39 26.33 20.18 -25.66
C PRO A 39 25.54 19.00 -26.23
N LYS A 40 25.59 18.81 -27.55
CA LYS A 40 25.13 17.58 -28.22
C LYS A 40 25.89 16.41 -27.60
N GLN A 41 25.33 15.82 -26.54
CA GLN A 41 25.90 14.64 -25.93
C GLN A 41 25.80 13.52 -26.98
N ASN A 42 26.93 12.95 -27.38
CA ASN A 42 26.98 11.86 -28.38
C ASN A 42 26.69 10.47 -27.78
N ARG A 43 26.17 10.41 -26.55
CA ARG A 43 25.91 9.16 -25.82
C ARG A 43 24.56 9.23 -25.14
N LYS A 44 23.76 8.16 -25.26
CA LYS A 44 22.49 7.99 -24.54
C LYS A 44 22.69 8.34 -23.06
N PRO A 45 21.78 9.10 -22.43
CA PRO A 45 21.87 9.42 -21.02
C PRO A 45 21.90 8.11 -20.23
N LYS A 46 22.90 7.96 -19.37
CA LYS A 46 22.86 6.95 -18.32
C LYS A 46 21.85 7.45 -17.30
N PHE A 47 20.80 6.67 -17.08
CA PHE A 47 19.89 6.89 -15.98
C PHE A 47 20.56 6.32 -14.74
N ASP A 48 21.08 7.21 -13.89
CA ASP A 48 21.46 6.80 -12.55
C ASP A 48 20.15 6.48 -11.82
N ALA A 49 20.00 5.23 -11.38
CA ALA A 49 18.89 4.87 -10.51
C ALA A 49 18.91 5.84 -9.32
N ILE A 50 17.78 6.51 -9.06
CA ILE A 50 17.61 7.26 -7.81
C ILE A 50 17.71 6.19 -6.72
N ASN A 51 18.89 6.10 -6.09
CA ASN A 51 19.31 4.98 -5.26
C ASN A 51 18.53 4.94 -3.94
N PHE A 52 17.27 4.52 -4.01
CA PHE A 52 16.52 4.02 -2.86
C PHE A 52 16.84 2.55 -2.57
N GLU A 53 17.38 1.83 -3.54
CA GLU A 53 17.76 0.42 -3.36
C GLU A 53 18.80 0.22 -2.25
N ASP A 54 19.54 1.27 -1.90
CA ASP A 54 20.44 1.27 -0.75
C ASP A 54 19.71 1.14 0.60
N SER A 55 18.44 1.52 0.69
CA SER A 55 17.58 1.27 1.87
C SER A 55 16.95 -0.13 1.89
N LEU A 56 16.97 -0.83 0.75
CA LEU A 56 16.59 -2.25 0.61
C LEU A 56 17.81 -3.18 0.62
N LYS A 57 19.01 -2.60 0.81
CA LYS A 57 20.19 -3.37 1.13
C LYS A 57 19.91 -4.16 2.40
N PRO A 58 20.40 -5.39 2.45
CA PRO A 58 20.19 -6.21 3.62
C PRO A 58 20.80 -5.57 4.84
N TYR A 59 20.18 -5.78 5.99
CA TYR A 59 20.93 -5.59 7.23
C TYR A 59 22.13 -6.54 7.23
N ALA A 60 23.33 -5.96 7.30
CA ALA A 60 24.56 -6.71 7.42
C ALA A 60 24.67 -7.41 8.79
N GLU A 61 23.97 -6.88 9.78
CA GLU A 61 23.91 -7.37 11.15
C GLU A 61 22.75 -8.34 11.37
N ASP A 62 22.95 -9.35 12.20
CA ASP A 62 21.93 -10.31 12.62
C ASP A 62 20.76 -9.63 13.34
N LEU A 63 19.55 -10.16 13.15
CA LEU A 63 18.34 -9.69 13.84
C LEU A 63 18.33 -10.27 15.27
N THR A 64 18.27 -9.41 16.28
CA THR A 64 18.25 -9.78 17.70
C THR A 64 17.01 -9.21 18.39
N LEU A 65 16.73 -9.66 19.61
CA LEU A 65 15.60 -9.14 20.39
C LEU A 65 15.71 -7.64 20.67
N GLU A 66 16.94 -7.13 20.80
CA GLU A 66 17.24 -5.74 21.10
C GLU A 66 17.09 -4.83 19.87
N ASN A 67 17.49 -5.30 18.67
CA ASN A 67 17.53 -4.46 17.46
C ASN A 67 16.35 -4.67 16.50
N GLN A 68 15.51 -5.70 16.72
CA GLN A 68 14.47 -6.07 15.75
C GLN A 68 13.47 -4.95 15.44
N HIS A 69 13.10 -4.16 16.45
CA HIS A 69 12.08 -3.11 16.29
C HIS A 69 12.63 -1.88 15.56
N GLU A 70 13.89 -1.54 15.79
CA GLU A 70 14.57 -0.48 15.05
C GLU A 70 14.73 -0.89 13.59
N LYS A 71 15.20 -2.11 13.32
CA LYS A 71 15.31 -2.65 11.95
C LYS A 71 13.96 -2.70 11.25
N LEU A 72 12.90 -3.11 11.96
CA LEU A 72 11.55 -3.06 11.41
C LEU A 72 11.12 -1.63 11.07
N SER A 73 11.38 -0.66 11.96
CA SER A 73 11.06 0.75 11.72
C SER A 73 11.80 1.30 10.51
N ASN A 74 13.10 1.02 10.39
CA ASN A 74 13.91 1.48 9.25
C ASN A 74 13.44 0.84 7.93
N LEU A 75 12.89 -0.38 7.96
CA LEU A 75 12.33 -1.04 6.78
C LEU A 75 10.97 -0.45 6.35
N ILE A 76 10.06 -0.26 7.31
CA ILE A 76 8.68 0.18 7.02
C ILE A 76 8.56 1.70 6.90
N LEU A 77 9.39 2.44 7.65
CA LEU A 77 9.40 3.90 7.75
C LEU A 77 10.83 4.43 7.54
N PRO A 78 11.41 4.28 6.34
CA PRO A 78 12.84 4.55 6.08
C PRO A 78 13.27 5.99 6.34
N LEU A 79 12.33 6.94 6.39
CA LEU A 79 12.59 8.34 6.67
C LEU A 79 12.18 8.77 8.10
N SER A 80 11.82 7.84 8.99
CA SER A 80 11.30 8.15 10.33
C SER A 80 12.29 8.87 11.25
N ASN A 81 13.59 8.77 10.94
CA ASN A 81 14.67 9.38 11.71
C ASN A 81 14.92 10.85 11.31
N HIS A 82 14.26 11.34 10.26
CA HIS A 82 14.29 12.73 9.84
C HIS A 82 13.07 13.49 10.38
N SER A 83 13.24 14.78 10.64
CA SER A 83 12.11 15.67 10.91
C SER A 83 11.15 15.68 9.71
N TYR A 84 9.86 15.93 9.96
CA TYR A 84 8.87 15.84 8.89
C TYR A 84 9.16 16.79 7.71
N ASN A 85 9.68 17.99 7.98
CA ASN A 85 10.09 18.94 6.94
C ASN A 85 11.27 18.43 6.10
N GLU A 86 12.25 17.76 6.72
CA GLU A 86 13.33 17.10 5.98
C GLU A 86 12.80 15.95 5.13
N GLN A 87 11.84 15.17 5.63
CA GLN A 87 11.19 14.11 4.83
C GLN A 87 10.51 14.69 3.58
N LEU A 88 9.81 15.83 3.72
CA LEU A 88 9.17 16.51 2.59
C LEU A 88 10.21 17.01 1.59
N LYS A 89 11.31 17.62 2.06
CA LYS A 89 12.41 18.09 1.20
C LYS A 89 13.07 16.94 0.45
N ILE A 90 13.41 15.84 1.14
CA ILE A 90 13.98 14.64 0.52
C ILE A 90 13.05 14.17 -0.61
N LYS A 91 11.75 13.99 -0.32
CA LYS A 91 10.76 13.54 -1.31
C LYS A 91 10.63 14.51 -2.48
N GLN A 92 10.69 15.83 -2.24
CA GLN A 92 10.65 16.85 -3.28
C GLN A 92 11.84 16.71 -4.22
N ASP A 93 13.06 16.67 -3.66
CA ASP A 93 14.31 16.53 -4.42
C ASP A 93 14.30 15.26 -5.29
N ILE A 94 13.71 14.17 -4.79
CA ILE A 94 13.57 12.90 -5.54
C ILE A 94 12.64 13.04 -6.74
N ILE A 95 11.48 13.67 -6.54
CA ILE A 95 10.51 13.85 -7.63
C ILE A 95 11.11 14.76 -8.68
N GLU A 96 11.73 15.88 -8.29
CA GLU A 96 12.40 16.79 -9.21
C GLU A 96 13.50 16.08 -10.02
N GLN A 97 14.36 15.29 -9.37
CA GLN A 97 15.37 14.49 -10.06
C GLN A 97 14.76 13.47 -11.04
N ALA A 98 13.65 12.82 -10.67
CA ALA A 98 12.95 11.89 -11.55
C ALA A 98 12.38 12.61 -12.79
N PHE A 99 11.80 13.80 -12.61
CA PHE A 99 11.25 14.60 -13.70
C PHE A 99 12.36 15.12 -14.63
N ASP A 100 13.51 15.53 -14.09
CA ASP A 100 14.70 15.88 -14.87
C ASP A 100 15.19 14.68 -15.71
N GLN A 101 15.20 13.48 -15.14
CA GLN A 101 15.55 12.26 -15.86
C GLN A 101 14.55 11.97 -16.99
N ILE A 102 13.25 12.06 -16.73
CA ILE A 102 12.22 11.89 -17.76
C ILE A 102 12.36 12.94 -18.87
N GLY A 103 12.59 14.20 -18.51
CA GLY A 103 12.83 15.28 -19.46
C GLY A 103 14.02 15.00 -20.38
N ARG A 104 15.15 14.54 -19.81
CA ARG A 104 16.29 14.06 -20.59
C ARG A 104 15.92 12.85 -21.46
N ALA A 105 15.14 11.90 -20.97
CA ALA A 105 14.72 10.74 -21.76
C ALA A 105 13.90 11.15 -22.99
N ILE A 106 12.98 12.11 -22.81
CA ILE A 106 12.13 12.67 -23.86
C ILE A 106 12.98 13.26 -24.99
N LEU A 107 14.00 14.06 -24.65
CA LEU A 107 14.92 14.67 -25.63
C LEU A 107 15.67 13.66 -26.51
N TRP A 108 15.78 12.41 -26.04
CA TRP A 108 16.48 11.33 -26.73
C TRP A 108 15.56 10.36 -27.48
N ASP A 109 14.25 10.45 -27.27
CA ASP A 109 13.28 9.54 -27.89
C ASP A 109 12.80 10.10 -29.23
N LYS A 110 13.28 9.49 -30.32
CA LYS A 110 12.92 9.85 -31.70
C LYS A 110 11.44 9.64 -32.04
N ARG A 111 10.67 8.98 -31.18
CA ARG A 111 9.22 8.76 -31.34
C ARG A 111 8.39 9.94 -30.81
N VAL A 112 9.00 10.81 -30.00
CA VAL A 112 8.30 11.96 -29.41
C VAL A 112 8.06 13.03 -30.48
N ASP A 113 6.89 13.65 -30.43
CA ASP A 113 6.50 14.73 -31.33
C ASP A 113 7.48 15.91 -31.30
N SER A 114 7.76 16.47 -32.47
CA SER A 114 8.74 17.56 -32.64
C SER A 114 8.41 18.84 -31.88
N GLN A 115 7.13 19.13 -31.62
CA GLN A 115 6.71 20.29 -30.83
C GLN A 115 7.02 20.07 -29.34
N VAL A 116 6.79 18.85 -28.85
CA VAL A 116 7.15 18.47 -27.48
C VAL A 116 8.67 18.56 -27.29
N LEU A 117 9.46 18.06 -28.24
CA LEU A 117 10.92 18.18 -28.19
C LEU A 117 11.37 19.64 -28.11
N LYS A 118 10.86 20.51 -28.99
CA LYS A 118 11.17 21.95 -28.97
C LYS A 118 10.78 22.63 -27.65
N TYR A 119 9.63 22.26 -27.10
CA TYR A 119 9.19 22.77 -25.81
C TYR A 119 10.17 22.36 -24.69
N VAL A 120 10.51 21.07 -24.61
CA VAL A 120 11.44 20.56 -23.59
C VAL A 120 12.85 21.14 -23.76
N GLU A 121 13.33 21.30 -24.99
CA GLU A 121 14.61 21.99 -25.28
C GLU A 121 14.58 23.45 -24.82
N PHE A 122 13.50 24.18 -25.12
CA PHE A 122 13.33 25.57 -24.68
C PHE A 122 13.31 25.70 -23.15
N GLN A 123 12.68 24.75 -22.48
CA GLN A 123 12.61 24.65 -21.01
C GLN A 123 13.85 23.99 -20.39
N GLN A 124 14.96 23.87 -21.14
CA GLN A 124 16.24 23.35 -20.64
C GLN A 124 16.14 21.93 -20.06
N GLY A 125 15.34 21.07 -20.70
CA GLY A 125 15.12 19.70 -20.24
C GLY A 125 13.90 19.52 -19.33
N ASN A 126 13.25 20.60 -18.88
CA ASN A 126 12.08 20.49 -18.01
C ASN A 126 10.80 20.38 -18.85
N PHE A 127 10.11 19.24 -18.80
CA PHE A 127 8.86 19.07 -19.54
C PHE A 127 7.61 19.53 -18.78
N CYS A 128 7.68 19.66 -17.45
CA CYS A 128 6.63 20.29 -16.66
C CYS A 128 7.17 20.82 -15.33
N HIS A 129 6.43 21.75 -14.73
CA HIS A 129 6.71 22.25 -13.39
C HIS A 129 6.28 21.22 -12.34
N VAL A 130 7.17 20.93 -11.39
CA VAL A 130 6.85 20.11 -10.22
C VAL A 130 6.42 21.06 -9.10
N GLU A 131 5.16 21.00 -8.71
CA GLU A 131 4.65 21.76 -7.56
C GLU A 131 5.21 21.20 -6.24
N SER A 132 5.19 22.02 -5.19
CA SER A 132 5.61 21.58 -3.85
C SER A 132 4.71 20.47 -3.32
N ILE A 133 5.31 19.47 -2.67
CA ILE A 133 4.57 18.39 -2.02
C ILE A 133 3.59 18.96 -0.97
N ILE A 134 2.34 18.53 -1.07
CA ILE A 134 1.30 18.82 -0.08
C ILE A 134 1.55 17.95 1.17
N PRO A 135 1.74 18.55 2.36
CA PRO A 135 1.94 17.80 3.59
C PRO A 135 0.70 16.99 4.00
N SER A 136 0.91 15.83 4.61
CA SER A 136 -0.14 15.04 5.23
C SER A 136 -0.65 15.75 6.50
N PRO A 137 -1.97 15.79 6.75
CA PRO A 137 -2.52 16.35 7.98
C PRO A 137 -2.14 15.56 9.24
N ILE A 138 -1.90 14.25 9.07
CA ILE A 138 -1.55 13.33 10.15
C ILE A 138 -0.31 12.53 9.72
N ILE A 139 0.68 12.44 10.61
CA ILE A 139 1.98 11.81 10.33
C ILE A 139 2.31 10.63 11.25
N ASP A 140 1.60 10.48 12.37
CA ASP A 140 1.65 9.35 13.28
C ASP A 140 0.27 8.68 13.35
N HIS A 141 0.23 7.37 13.61
CA HIS A 141 -0.99 6.57 13.75
C HIS A 141 -1.98 6.70 12.59
N TYR A 142 -1.49 7.02 11.39
CA TYR A 142 -2.32 7.30 10.23
C TYR A 142 -2.85 6.06 9.52
N ARG A 143 -2.28 4.87 9.77
CA ARG A 143 -2.61 3.65 9.03
C ARG A 143 -3.97 3.10 9.47
N CYS A 144 -4.92 3.13 8.54
CA CYS A 144 -6.24 2.50 8.70
C CYS A 144 -6.25 1.02 8.27
N LYS A 145 -5.14 0.52 7.69
CA LYS A 145 -5.00 -0.87 7.25
C LYS A 145 -3.59 -1.39 7.50
N ASP A 146 -3.49 -2.56 8.12
CA ASP A 146 -2.23 -3.29 8.33
C ASP A 146 -2.37 -4.75 7.92
N ASP A 147 -1.53 -5.17 6.97
CA ASP A 147 -1.42 -6.56 6.53
C ASP A 147 -0.20 -7.18 7.23
N LEU A 148 -0.45 -8.17 8.08
CA LEU A 148 0.55 -8.76 8.97
C LEU A 148 0.62 -10.26 8.74
N SER A 149 1.82 -10.81 8.78
CA SER A 149 2.06 -12.24 8.65
C SER A 149 2.13 -12.90 10.02
N CYS A 150 1.68 -14.15 10.10
CA CYS A 150 1.98 -15.02 11.23
C CYS A 150 3.25 -15.80 10.92
N GLY A 151 4.17 -15.88 11.87
CA GLY A 151 5.47 -16.54 11.68
C GLY A 151 6.20 -16.76 13.00
N TYR A 152 7.49 -17.12 12.92
CA TYR A 152 8.34 -17.29 14.09
C TYR A 152 9.18 -16.04 14.34
N GLY A 153 9.21 -15.61 15.60
CA GLY A 153 10.00 -14.48 16.07
C GLY A 153 11.47 -14.82 16.23
N VAL A 154 12.25 -13.81 16.62
CA VAL A 154 13.68 -13.96 16.93
C VAL A 154 13.91 -14.94 18.11
N ASP A 155 12.94 -15.03 19.02
CA ASP A 155 12.91 -15.96 20.15
C ASP A 155 12.48 -17.40 19.77
N GLY A 156 12.16 -17.65 18.50
CA GLY A 156 11.62 -18.91 18.02
C GLY A 156 10.16 -19.17 18.42
N GLN A 157 9.47 -18.21 19.04
CA GLN A 157 8.06 -18.33 19.41
C GLN A 157 7.16 -17.90 18.24
N LYS A 158 5.93 -18.42 18.23
CA LYS A 158 4.89 -17.96 17.28
C LYS A 158 4.60 -16.48 17.55
N THR A 159 4.49 -15.70 16.48
CA THR A 159 4.22 -14.28 16.55
C THR A 159 3.49 -13.78 15.30
N VAL A 160 3.04 -12.53 15.34
CA VAL A 160 2.38 -11.83 14.23
C VAL A 160 3.03 -10.48 13.97
N GLY A 161 3.32 -10.18 12.71
CA GLY A 161 4.01 -8.95 12.34
C GLY A 161 4.54 -8.97 10.92
N PHE A 162 5.64 -8.26 10.69
CA PHE A 162 6.25 -8.16 9.36
C PHE A 162 7.45 -9.09 9.24
N TYR A 163 7.63 -9.65 8.05
CA TYR A 163 8.78 -10.46 7.73
C TYR A 163 10.02 -9.62 7.42
N ILE A 164 11.12 -9.90 8.11
CA ILE A 164 12.44 -9.33 7.87
C ILE A 164 13.40 -10.43 7.44
N ASN A 165 14.15 -10.20 6.35
CA ASN A 165 15.14 -11.14 5.84
C ASN A 165 16.57 -10.66 6.19
N PRO A 166 17.26 -11.29 7.16
CA PRO A 166 18.66 -11.01 7.45
C PRO A 166 19.53 -11.70 6.38
N ARG A 167 20.14 -10.99 5.43
CA ARG A 167 20.90 -11.65 4.32
C ARG A 167 22.19 -12.38 4.77
N ASN A 168 22.63 -12.29 6.03
CA ASN A 168 23.98 -12.75 6.42
C ASN A 168 24.10 -14.05 7.23
N SER A 169 23.01 -14.73 7.57
CA SER A 169 23.16 -15.95 8.36
C SER A 169 23.27 -17.19 7.46
N LYS A 170 24.51 -17.58 7.16
CA LYS A 170 24.83 -19.00 6.88
C LYS A 170 24.36 -19.95 8.01
N LYS A 171 23.90 -19.39 9.14
CA LYS A 171 23.39 -20.06 10.35
C LYS A 171 21.86 -20.05 10.50
N SER A 172 21.10 -19.22 9.79
CA SER A 172 19.62 -19.21 9.87
C SER A 172 18.97 -18.75 8.54
N PRO A 173 18.69 -19.66 7.59
CA PRO A 173 18.09 -19.32 6.29
C PRO A 173 16.66 -18.74 6.35
N ASN A 174 16.14 -18.44 7.55
CA ASN A 174 14.74 -18.19 7.78
C ASN A 174 14.44 -16.70 7.93
N THR A 175 13.48 -16.24 7.14
CA THR A 175 12.80 -14.97 7.33
C THR A 175 12.12 -14.93 8.70
N LEU A 176 12.42 -13.90 9.50
CA LEU A 176 11.90 -13.76 10.86
C LEU A 176 10.73 -12.80 10.89
N CYS A 177 9.74 -13.09 11.73
CA CYS A 177 8.56 -12.26 11.91
C CYS A 177 8.76 -11.32 13.11
N VAL A 178 8.56 -10.02 12.94
CA VAL A 178 8.76 -9.01 14.00
C VAL A 178 7.44 -8.27 14.27
N PRO A 179 6.96 -8.26 15.53
CA PRO A 179 5.79 -7.50 15.92
C PRO A 179 5.95 -5.98 15.70
N PRO A 180 5.02 -5.31 15.01
CA PRO A 180 5.06 -3.87 14.75
C PRO A 180 4.64 -2.98 15.93
N ILE A 181 4.84 -3.43 17.17
CA ILE A 181 4.28 -2.78 18.37
C ILE A 181 4.86 -1.39 18.69
N TYR A 182 5.96 -0.99 18.04
CA TYR A 182 6.58 0.34 18.18
C TYR A 182 6.53 1.18 16.88
N LEU A 183 5.84 0.70 15.83
CA LEU A 183 5.73 1.45 14.58
C LEU A 183 4.83 2.68 14.76
N LYS A 184 5.41 3.87 14.62
CA LYS A 184 4.70 5.16 14.75
C LYS A 184 3.51 5.31 13.80
N SER A 185 3.54 4.65 12.65
CA SER A 185 2.48 4.72 11.64
C SER A 185 1.22 3.92 12.01
N MET A 186 1.34 2.93 12.89
CA MET A 186 0.26 1.99 13.24
C MET A 186 -0.62 2.56 14.35
N LYS A 187 -1.95 2.40 14.23
CA LYS A 187 -2.89 2.88 15.26
C LYS A 187 -2.75 2.11 16.59
N PRO A 188 -2.95 2.75 17.76
CA PRO A 188 -2.93 2.06 19.05
C PRO A 188 -3.87 0.86 19.13
N LYS A 189 -5.08 0.95 18.57
CA LYS A 189 -6.05 -0.16 18.54
C LYS A 189 -5.55 -1.36 17.72
N HIS A 190 -4.85 -1.12 16.61
CA HIS A 190 -4.22 -2.19 15.83
C HIS A 190 -3.05 -2.83 16.61
N VAL A 191 -2.23 -2.02 17.30
CA VAL A 191 -1.15 -2.51 18.16
C VAL A 191 -1.70 -3.39 19.30
N LEU A 192 -2.84 -3.02 19.89
CA LEU A 192 -3.52 -3.82 20.92
C LEU A 192 -3.91 -5.20 20.36
N VAL A 193 -4.53 -5.24 19.17
CA VAL A 193 -4.92 -6.50 18.52
C VAL A 193 -3.71 -7.36 18.20
N VAL A 194 -2.60 -6.78 17.74
CA VAL A 194 -1.34 -7.49 17.51
C VAL A 194 -0.83 -8.15 18.79
N LYS A 195 -0.83 -7.43 19.92
CA LYS A 195 -0.40 -7.99 21.21
C LYS A 195 -1.26 -9.17 21.65
N HIS A 196 -2.58 -9.07 21.50
CA HIS A 196 -3.51 -10.15 21.82
C HIS A 196 -3.39 -11.34 20.88
N PHE A 197 -3.27 -11.08 19.57
CA PHE A 197 -3.12 -12.14 18.58
C PHE A 197 -1.79 -12.88 18.74
N ASP A 198 -0.71 -12.18 19.13
CA ASP A 198 0.57 -12.79 19.51
C ASP A 198 0.43 -13.74 20.70
N GLN A 199 -0.26 -13.31 21.77
CA GLN A 199 -0.55 -14.16 22.93
C GLN A 199 -1.41 -15.38 22.56
N PHE A 200 -2.47 -15.15 21.78
CA PHE A 200 -3.34 -16.20 21.25
C PHE A 200 -2.53 -17.24 20.46
N LEU A 201 -1.70 -16.78 19.51
CA LEU A 201 -0.84 -17.67 18.71
C LEU A 201 0.09 -18.48 19.59
N LYS A 202 0.72 -17.89 20.60
CA LYS A 202 1.62 -18.60 21.53
C LYS A 202 0.91 -19.74 22.27
N GLN A 203 -0.32 -19.51 22.72
CA GLN A 203 -1.13 -20.49 23.47
C GLN A 203 -1.80 -21.54 22.57
N HIS A 204 -2.12 -21.20 21.32
CA HIS A 204 -2.87 -22.07 20.43
C HIS A 204 -2.06 -23.28 19.93
N PRO A 205 -2.62 -24.50 19.81
CA PRO A 205 -1.87 -25.69 19.41
C PRO A 205 -1.41 -25.66 17.93
N LEU A 206 -2.20 -25.09 17.03
CA LEU A 206 -1.85 -25.00 15.60
C LEU A 206 -0.65 -24.08 15.35
N SER A 207 0.24 -24.51 14.47
CA SER A 207 1.45 -23.77 14.11
C SER A 207 1.21 -22.69 13.04
N VAL A 208 2.20 -21.82 12.87
CA VAL A 208 2.22 -20.72 11.88
C VAL A 208 2.93 -21.16 10.60
N CYS A 209 2.54 -20.58 9.47
CA CYS A 209 3.23 -20.80 8.20
C CYS A 209 4.63 -20.17 8.23
N GLU A 210 5.65 -20.96 7.91
CA GLU A 210 6.99 -20.42 7.67
C GLU A 210 7.04 -19.76 6.30
N ASN A 211 7.62 -18.56 6.21
CA ASN A 211 7.87 -17.89 4.93
C ASN A 211 9.09 -18.49 4.22
N THR A 212 8.89 -19.69 3.67
CA THR A 212 9.85 -20.39 2.84
C THR A 212 9.19 -20.78 1.52
N ASN A 213 10.01 -21.04 0.49
CA ASN A 213 9.51 -21.47 -0.81
C ASN A 213 8.85 -22.87 -0.79
N ILE A 214 8.91 -23.58 0.34
CA ILE A 214 8.39 -24.94 0.50
C ILE A 214 7.44 -24.94 1.70
N LEU A 215 6.15 -25.11 1.42
CA LEU A 215 5.16 -25.26 2.47
C LEU A 215 5.40 -26.60 3.20
N LYS A 216 5.74 -26.55 4.49
CA LYS A 216 5.94 -27.77 5.30
C LYS A 216 4.59 -28.27 5.83
N LYS A 217 4.55 -29.54 6.25
CA LYS A 217 3.37 -30.11 6.92
C LYS A 217 3.09 -29.37 8.24
N ASP A 218 1.82 -29.39 8.61
CA ASP A 218 1.28 -28.92 9.88
C ASP A 218 1.46 -27.41 10.14
N GLN A 219 1.33 -26.60 9.09
CA GLN A 219 1.45 -25.13 9.09
C GLN A 219 0.17 -24.44 8.64
N TYR A 220 -0.46 -23.66 9.53
CA TYR A 220 -1.85 -23.24 9.35
C TYR A 220 -2.06 -21.73 9.38
N TRP A 221 -1.70 -21.05 10.48
CA TRP A 221 -1.90 -19.60 10.58
C TRP A 221 -0.98 -18.86 9.63
N ARG A 222 -1.53 -18.08 8.69
CA ARG A 222 -0.73 -17.42 7.65
C ARG A 222 -0.57 -15.92 7.90
N SER A 223 -1.68 -15.22 8.08
CA SER A 223 -1.68 -13.76 8.16
C SER A 223 -2.96 -13.23 8.78
N ILE A 224 -2.89 -12.00 9.27
CA ILE A 224 -4.06 -11.20 9.60
C ILE A 224 -4.03 -9.87 8.85
N THR A 225 -5.19 -9.38 8.46
CA THR A 225 -5.36 -8.00 7.98
C THR A 225 -6.27 -7.28 8.95
N LEU A 226 -5.80 -6.15 9.46
CA LEU A 226 -6.57 -5.23 10.29
C LEU A 226 -7.03 -4.06 9.45
N LYS A 227 -8.30 -3.70 9.55
CA LYS A 227 -8.87 -2.49 8.95
C LYS A 227 -9.66 -1.74 10.00
N SER A 228 -9.47 -0.42 10.07
CA SER A 228 -10.28 0.46 10.89
C SER A 228 -10.79 1.67 10.11
N ASN A 229 -11.86 2.28 10.62
CA ASN A 229 -12.33 3.59 10.18
C ASN A 229 -11.85 4.70 11.14
N GLU A 230 -12.26 5.93 10.87
CA GLU A 230 -11.98 7.09 11.73
C GLU A 230 -12.63 6.98 13.13
N GLN A 231 -13.74 6.25 13.26
CA GLN A 231 -14.38 5.96 14.54
C GLN A 231 -13.71 4.82 15.32
N ASP A 232 -12.60 4.28 14.79
CA ASP A 232 -11.89 3.12 15.32
C ASP A 232 -12.75 1.85 15.42
N ASP A 233 -13.84 1.74 14.64
CA ASP A 233 -14.44 0.44 14.37
C ASP A 233 -13.41 -0.44 13.67
N LEU A 234 -13.33 -1.71 14.05
CA LEU A 234 -12.25 -2.59 13.69
C LEU A 234 -12.76 -3.89 13.04
N MET A 235 -12.15 -4.23 11.91
CA MET A 235 -12.34 -5.47 11.19
C MET A 235 -11.02 -6.23 11.17
N MET A 236 -11.05 -7.48 11.65
CA MET A 236 -9.94 -8.41 11.57
C MET A 236 -10.27 -9.53 10.58
N THR A 237 -9.41 -9.71 9.58
CA THR A 237 -9.49 -10.82 8.64
C THR A 237 -8.32 -11.75 8.90
N VAL A 238 -8.59 -13.03 9.15
CA VAL A 238 -7.55 -14.04 9.40
C VAL A 238 -7.49 -15.01 8.23
N VAL A 239 -6.29 -15.20 7.69
CA VAL A 239 -6.04 -16.15 6.60
C VAL A 239 -5.34 -17.38 7.16
N VAL A 240 -5.89 -18.54 6.82
CA VAL A 240 -5.36 -19.84 7.23
C VAL A 240 -5.12 -20.73 6.03
N HIS A 241 -4.02 -21.48 6.06
CA HIS A 241 -3.79 -22.55 5.12
C HIS A 241 -4.50 -23.82 5.64
N PRO A 242 -5.49 -24.38 4.93
CA PRO A 242 -6.25 -25.54 5.42
C PRO A 242 -5.40 -26.80 5.54
N GLN A 243 -4.46 -27.03 4.61
CA GLN A 243 -3.59 -28.21 4.56
C GLN A 243 -4.40 -29.52 4.78
N SER A 244 -4.08 -30.26 5.85
CA SER A 244 -4.69 -31.51 6.26
C SER A 244 -5.83 -31.33 7.27
N LEU A 245 -6.16 -30.10 7.69
CA LEU A 245 -7.24 -29.88 8.65
C LEU A 245 -8.57 -30.33 8.07
N SER A 246 -9.28 -31.14 8.85
CA SER A 246 -10.68 -31.44 8.62
C SER A 246 -11.54 -30.20 8.83
N LYS A 247 -12.77 -30.24 8.28
CA LYS A 247 -13.76 -29.18 8.49
C LYS A 247 -14.03 -28.92 9.99
N ASN A 248 -14.08 -29.98 10.80
CA ASN A 248 -14.30 -29.86 12.24
C ASN A 248 -13.15 -29.15 12.96
N GLU A 249 -11.90 -29.39 12.54
CA GLU A 249 -10.74 -28.70 13.12
C GLU A 249 -10.70 -27.22 12.70
N ILE A 250 -11.08 -26.91 11.47
CA ILE A 250 -11.25 -25.52 11.01
C ILE A 250 -12.34 -24.81 11.82
N ASP A 251 -13.47 -25.48 12.04
CA ASP A 251 -14.58 -24.93 12.83
C ASP A 251 -14.21 -24.77 14.32
N GLN A 252 -13.40 -25.68 14.87
CA GLN A 252 -12.86 -25.54 16.21
C GLN A 252 -11.90 -24.35 16.32
N MET A 253 -10.99 -24.19 15.36
CA MET A 253 -10.07 -23.05 15.30
C MET A 253 -10.82 -21.71 15.22
N LYS A 254 -11.93 -21.63 14.46
CA LYS A 254 -12.80 -20.44 14.44
C LYS A 254 -13.41 -20.17 15.81
N LYS A 255 -13.92 -21.21 16.49
CA LYS A 255 -14.47 -21.08 17.86
C LYS A 255 -13.40 -20.61 18.84
N ASP A 256 -12.18 -21.13 18.76
CA ASP A 256 -11.09 -20.73 19.64
C ASP A 256 -10.73 -19.25 19.45
N LEU A 257 -10.77 -18.76 18.20
CA LEU A 257 -10.59 -17.34 17.89
C LEU A 257 -11.70 -16.48 18.51
N LEU A 258 -12.96 -16.90 18.41
CA LEU A 258 -14.10 -16.19 19.01
C LEU A 258 -14.03 -16.20 20.54
N ASN A 259 -13.76 -17.37 21.13
CA ASN A 259 -13.60 -17.51 22.59
C ASN A 259 -12.51 -16.58 23.12
N TYR A 260 -11.41 -16.38 22.39
CA TYR A 260 -10.34 -15.49 22.83
C TYR A 260 -10.70 -14.00 22.66
N PHE A 261 -11.19 -13.60 21.48
CA PHE A 261 -11.37 -12.19 21.13
C PHE A 261 -12.71 -11.58 21.53
N ILE A 262 -13.73 -12.41 21.77
CA ILE A 262 -15.08 -11.94 22.12
C ILE A 262 -15.36 -12.19 23.60
N ASP A 263 -15.09 -13.41 24.07
CA ASP A 263 -15.44 -13.84 25.44
C ASP A 263 -14.25 -13.79 26.41
N GLY A 264 -13.02 -13.78 25.88
CA GLY A 264 -11.78 -13.95 26.61
C GLY A 264 -10.98 -12.67 26.80
N SER A 265 -9.66 -12.82 27.01
CA SER A 265 -8.75 -11.70 27.25
C SER A 265 -8.65 -10.72 26.09
N GLY A 266 -8.90 -11.16 24.86
CA GLY A 266 -8.88 -10.29 23.68
C GLY A 266 -10.09 -9.36 23.55
N ARG A 267 -11.10 -9.47 24.43
CA ARG A 267 -12.32 -8.65 24.38
C ARG A 267 -12.05 -7.15 24.41
N GLU A 268 -10.99 -6.70 25.09
CA GLU A 268 -10.59 -5.29 25.13
C GLU A 268 -10.17 -4.71 23.77
N CYS A 269 -9.94 -5.56 22.76
CA CYS A 269 -9.71 -5.11 21.40
C CYS A 269 -10.97 -4.51 20.74
N GLU A 270 -12.17 -4.82 21.26
CA GLU A 270 -13.45 -4.33 20.74
C GLU A 270 -13.56 -4.48 19.22
N ILE A 271 -13.35 -5.71 18.74
CA ILE A 271 -13.40 -6.02 17.30
C ILE A 271 -14.87 -6.05 16.84
N ASN A 272 -15.21 -5.26 15.83
CA ASN A 272 -16.57 -5.17 15.28
C ASN A 272 -16.88 -6.24 14.25
N SER A 273 -15.86 -6.78 13.58
CA SER A 273 -16.00 -7.79 12.52
C SER A 273 -14.82 -8.76 12.53
N ILE A 274 -15.10 -10.07 12.54
CA ILE A 274 -14.06 -11.10 12.36
C ILE A 274 -14.40 -11.95 11.14
N TYR A 275 -13.47 -11.98 10.20
CA TYR A 275 -13.51 -12.80 9.00
C TYR A 275 -12.42 -13.86 9.01
N VAL A 276 -12.71 -15.03 8.44
CA VAL A 276 -11.73 -16.09 8.19
C VAL A 276 -11.74 -16.45 6.71
N GLN A 277 -10.56 -16.58 6.12
CA GLN A 277 -10.37 -17.08 4.76
C GLN A 277 -9.46 -18.31 4.80
N THR A 278 -9.99 -19.47 4.41
CA THR A 278 -9.21 -20.70 4.21
C THR A 278 -8.69 -20.73 2.78
N CYS A 279 -7.38 -20.78 2.60
CA CYS A 279 -6.78 -20.68 1.26
C CYS A 279 -5.44 -21.43 1.19
N ALA A 280 -5.35 -22.43 0.30
CA ALA A 280 -4.13 -23.21 0.12
C ALA A 280 -3.09 -22.53 -0.80
N GLN A 281 -3.53 -21.59 -1.64
CA GLN A 281 -2.68 -20.91 -2.61
C GLN A 281 -1.97 -19.71 -1.95
N ASN A 282 -0.80 -19.31 -2.46
CA ASN A 282 -0.12 -18.10 -1.99
C ASN A 282 -0.93 -16.82 -2.25
N ARG A 283 -1.75 -16.83 -3.31
CA ARG A 283 -2.69 -15.77 -3.65
C ARG A 283 -4.09 -16.36 -3.63
N CYS A 284 -4.92 -15.84 -2.75
CA CYS A 284 -6.31 -16.29 -2.61
C CYS A 284 -7.19 -15.55 -3.60
N ILE A 285 -8.03 -16.30 -4.31
CA ILE A 285 -9.09 -15.75 -5.16
C ILE A 285 -10.38 -15.92 -4.38
N SER A 286 -11.06 -14.81 -4.07
CA SER A 286 -12.22 -14.80 -3.18
C SER A 286 -13.43 -15.58 -3.71
N GLU A 287 -13.55 -15.71 -5.03
CA GLU A 287 -14.60 -16.53 -5.66
C GLU A 287 -14.44 -18.03 -5.33
N GLU A 288 -13.19 -18.50 -5.22
CA GLU A 288 -12.87 -19.89 -4.86
C GLU A 288 -12.69 -20.08 -3.35
N ASN A 289 -12.20 -19.05 -2.67
CA ASN A 289 -11.86 -19.07 -1.25
C ASN A 289 -12.54 -17.85 -0.57
N PRO A 290 -13.86 -17.88 -0.36
CA PRO A 290 -14.59 -16.73 0.14
C PRO A 290 -14.18 -16.35 1.56
N PHE A 291 -14.32 -15.07 1.88
CA PHE A 291 -14.21 -14.59 3.26
C PHE A 291 -15.48 -15.00 4.03
N GLU A 292 -15.32 -15.81 5.08
CA GLU A 292 -16.40 -16.22 5.96
C GLU A 292 -16.49 -15.26 7.14
N LEU A 293 -17.63 -14.58 7.29
CA LEU A 293 -17.92 -13.77 8.47
C LEU A 293 -18.25 -14.71 9.63
N ILE A 294 -17.44 -14.69 10.68
CA ILE A 294 -17.67 -15.53 11.87
C ILE A 294 -18.18 -14.73 13.08
N TYR A 295 -18.06 -13.40 13.06
CA TYR A 295 -18.60 -12.53 14.11
C TYR A 295 -18.80 -11.09 13.64
N GLY A 296 -19.89 -10.48 14.11
CA GLY A 296 -20.11 -9.04 14.05
C GLY A 296 -20.67 -8.55 12.71
N ASN A 297 -20.28 -7.33 12.31
CA ASN A 297 -20.85 -6.65 11.15
C ASN A 297 -20.21 -7.14 9.85
N GLU A 298 -20.99 -7.19 8.77
CA GLU A 298 -20.45 -7.55 7.44
C GLU A 298 -19.52 -6.47 6.87
N PHE A 299 -19.77 -5.20 7.23
CA PHE A 299 -19.02 -4.08 6.71
C PHE A 299 -18.73 -3.06 7.80
N LEU A 300 -17.56 -2.42 7.69
CA LEU A 300 -17.35 -1.11 8.30
C LEU A 300 -17.76 -0.03 7.30
N TYR A 301 -17.87 1.20 7.81
CA TYR A 301 -18.16 2.36 6.97
C TYR A 301 -17.14 3.45 7.23
N GLU A 302 -16.73 4.11 6.16
CA GLU A 302 -15.87 5.30 6.23
C GLU A 302 -16.50 6.44 5.43
N ILE A 303 -16.22 7.67 5.84
CA ILE A 303 -16.67 8.87 5.14
C ILE A 303 -15.45 9.57 4.54
N TYR A 304 -15.42 9.71 3.21
CA TYR A 304 -14.47 10.57 2.50
C TYR A 304 -15.22 11.68 1.80
N ASN A 305 -14.90 12.94 2.07
CA ASN A 305 -15.55 14.11 1.43
C ASN A 305 -17.08 13.98 1.38
N GLU A 306 -17.71 13.73 2.54
CA GLU A 306 -19.17 13.56 2.73
C GLU A 306 -19.79 12.30 2.08
N LYS A 307 -19.00 11.47 1.40
CA LYS A 307 -19.47 10.22 0.79
C LYS A 307 -19.16 9.05 1.70
N LYS A 308 -20.17 8.23 1.96
CA LYS A 308 -20.05 7.01 2.76
C LYS A 308 -19.62 5.83 1.89
N PHE A 309 -18.53 5.17 2.27
CA PHE A 309 -17.96 4.00 1.61
C PHE A 309 -18.06 2.78 2.50
N ARG A 310 -18.28 1.64 1.86
CA ARG A 310 -18.34 0.33 2.50
C ARG A 310 -16.96 -0.31 2.52
N ILE A 311 -16.51 -0.74 3.69
CA ILE A 311 -15.24 -1.45 3.88
C ILE A 311 -15.55 -2.93 4.12
N SER A 312 -15.09 -3.77 3.20
CA SER A 312 -15.13 -5.24 3.29
C SER A 312 -13.70 -5.80 3.43
N PRO A 313 -13.54 -7.12 3.67
CA PRO A 313 -12.22 -7.77 3.64
C PRO A 313 -11.43 -7.54 2.36
N GLU A 314 -12.10 -7.40 1.21
CA GLU A 314 -11.47 -7.18 -0.11
C GLU A 314 -11.19 -5.71 -0.43
N SER A 315 -11.79 -4.78 0.30
CA SER A 315 -11.64 -3.34 0.03
C SER A 315 -10.17 -2.91 0.03
N LEU A 316 -9.72 -2.31 -1.08
CA LEU A 316 -8.42 -1.65 -1.17
C LEU A 316 -8.54 -0.22 -0.62
N LEU A 317 -7.93 0.04 0.53
CA LEU A 317 -7.98 1.32 1.22
C LEU A 317 -6.68 2.10 1.01
N GLN A 318 -6.79 3.41 0.84
CA GLN A 318 -5.66 4.30 1.04
C GLN A 318 -5.33 4.31 2.53
N VAL A 319 -4.15 3.82 2.88
CA VAL A 319 -3.79 3.54 4.29
C VAL A 319 -3.78 4.81 5.14
N ASN A 320 -3.53 5.99 4.57
CA ASN A 320 -3.69 7.27 5.24
C ASN A 320 -4.92 7.99 4.68
N GLN A 321 -6.01 7.97 5.44
CA GLN A 321 -7.30 8.46 4.98
C GLN A 321 -7.30 9.98 4.78
N LYS A 322 -6.72 10.74 5.72
CA LYS A 322 -6.65 12.21 5.64
C LYS A 322 -5.76 12.68 4.48
N ALA A 323 -4.66 11.98 4.21
CA ALA A 323 -3.85 12.27 3.03
C ALA A 323 -4.60 11.92 1.73
N ALA A 324 -5.40 10.86 1.72
CA ALA A 324 -6.19 10.49 0.54
C ALA A 324 -7.24 11.56 0.18
N GLU A 325 -7.88 12.19 1.16
CA GLU A 325 -8.80 13.32 0.92
C GLU A 325 -8.11 14.49 0.21
N LEU A 326 -6.87 14.80 0.59
CA LEU A 326 -6.06 15.80 -0.10
C LEU A 326 -5.73 15.40 -1.53
N VAL A 327 -5.38 14.13 -1.77
CA VAL A 327 -5.15 13.61 -3.12
C VAL A 327 -6.42 13.79 -3.97
N TYR A 328 -7.58 13.35 -3.50
CA TYR A 328 -8.83 13.46 -4.23
C TYR A 328 -9.19 14.91 -4.53
N THR A 329 -9.11 15.79 -3.53
CA THR A 329 -9.43 17.21 -3.69
C THR A 329 -8.47 17.89 -4.68
N THR A 330 -7.19 17.58 -4.59
CA THR A 330 -6.15 18.12 -5.48
C THR A 330 -6.38 17.62 -6.92
N THR A 331 -6.62 16.32 -7.11
CA THR A 331 -6.94 15.75 -8.43
C THR A 331 -8.16 16.42 -9.05
N LEU A 332 -9.25 16.60 -8.30
CA LEU A 332 -10.46 17.26 -8.80
C LEU A 332 -10.19 18.71 -9.21
N LYS A 333 -9.41 19.45 -8.41
CA LYS A 333 -9.00 20.82 -8.71
C LYS A 333 -8.20 20.91 -10.02
N HIS A 334 -7.25 19.99 -10.24
CA HIS A 334 -6.43 19.99 -11.47
C HIS A 334 -7.19 19.45 -12.69
N ALA A 335 -8.13 18.53 -12.49
CA ALA A 335 -8.91 17.95 -13.60
C ALA A 335 -9.90 18.95 -14.21
N GLN A 336 -10.26 20.02 -13.49
CA GLN A 336 -11.18 21.07 -13.96
C GLN A 336 -12.48 20.49 -14.55
N ILE A 337 -13.04 19.48 -13.87
CA ILE A 337 -14.25 18.80 -14.31
C ILE A 337 -15.48 19.69 -14.15
N ASP A 338 -16.40 19.59 -15.09
CA ASP A 338 -17.71 20.26 -15.06
C ASP A 338 -18.85 19.24 -15.32
N GLU A 339 -20.11 19.71 -15.38
CA GLU A 339 -21.26 18.84 -15.67
C GLU A 339 -21.22 18.14 -17.03
N ASN A 340 -20.39 18.60 -17.96
CA ASN A 340 -20.27 18.06 -19.31
C ASN A 340 -19.08 17.10 -19.47
N THR A 341 -18.30 16.91 -18.40
CA THR A 341 -17.09 16.10 -18.42
C THR A 341 -17.40 14.62 -18.19
N ILE A 342 -17.01 13.76 -19.15
CA ILE A 342 -17.07 12.31 -18.98
C ILE A 342 -15.79 11.83 -18.30
N VAL A 343 -15.92 11.23 -17.11
CA VAL A 343 -14.81 10.70 -16.34
C VAL A 343 -14.71 9.19 -16.53
N LEU A 344 -13.53 8.71 -16.89
CA LEU A 344 -13.19 7.29 -16.91
C LEU A 344 -12.35 6.95 -15.67
N ASP A 345 -12.94 6.22 -14.72
CA ASP A 345 -12.26 5.78 -13.51
C ASP A 345 -11.57 4.42 -13.72
N ILE A 346 -10.25 4.45 -13.91
CA ILE A 346 -9.42 3.26 -14.13
C ILE A 346 -8.75 2.88 -12.81
N GLY A 347 -8.98 1.65 -12.35
CA GLY A 347 -8.42 1.17 -11.07
C GLY A 347 -9.21 1.61 -9.85
N SER A 348 -10.53 1.78 -10.01
CA SER A 348 -11.45 2.40 -9.04
C SER A 348 -11.47 1.84 -7.61
N GLY A 349 -10.86 0.68 -7.34
CA GLY A 349 -10.78 0.11 -5.99
C GLY A 349 -12.15 -0.02 -5.31
N ILE A 350 -12.31 0.61 -4.14
CA ILE A 350 -13.59 0.70 -3.39
C ILE A 350 -14.66 1.60 -4.05
N GLY A 351 -14.30 2.33 -5.11
CA GLY A 351 -15.20 3.14 -5.94
C GLY A 351 -15.98 2.32 -6.98
N LYS A 352 -15.84 0.98 -7.01
CA LYS A 352 -16.85 0.14 -7.65
C LYS A 352 -18.18 0.38 -6.93
N LYS A 353 -19.16 0.94 -7.63
CA LYS A 353 -20.55 0.93 -7.17
C LYS A 353 -20.95 -0.53 -6.95
N TYR A 354 -20.98 -0.98 -5.71
CA TYR A 354 -21.80 -2.10 -5.31
C TYR A 354 -23.23 -1.55 -5.28
N THR A 355 -23.89 -1.55 -6.44
CA THR A 355 -25.33 -1.32 -6.56
C THR A 355 -26.10 -2.48 -5.98
#